data_AF-A0A9P5AYR5-F1
#
_entry.id   AF-A0A9P5AYR5-F1
#
_cell.length_a   1.000
_cell.length_b   1.000
_cell.length_c   1.000
_cell.angle_alpha   90.00
_cell.angle_beta   90.00
_cell.angle_gamma   90.00
#
_symmetry.space_group_name_H-M   'P 1'
#
loop_
_entity.id
_entity.type
_entity.pdbx_description
1 polymer ?
#
loop_
_entity_poly.entity_id
_entity_poly.type
_entity_poly.pdbx_seq_one_letter_code
_entity_poly.pdbx_strand_id
1 'polypeptide(L)'
;MKAKVAPVSALNLAVEAFALANAGNLMICNGNLKQMAFSRYGAALASVRKAIVHHTLVADDATLMAIMTIDMFEAMREEPLKLHNNAIEYLLAVRGTEQIQSDVGLALYRMANHRLQVRQLGLGLGPLPVQLACIDMLDLSMPRYSLSKIQLGAQQTLAMSRDISSFAWEELSLFIFQIQVNLNEYEQWKACLPPSWEPQRIQVADHSDVLQTLTARYLPFTDYVLVYEDSFIAQQVSFFYHGQLALRSSLIDALSAMKSMCLDQLDLQQDIEIQRAAISSLADILVESSTPLLASIHLDAHGSPRLTQERITLCYVRAICWALQQENRVSAEHKRFTHRLENWIRQQIGLACH
;
A
#
# COMPACT_ATOMS: atom_id res chain seq x y z
N MET A 1 34.02 -28.90 -21.61
CA MET A 1 33.88 -28.04 -20.41
C MET A 1 32.42 -28.07 -19.98
N LYS A 2 32.10 -28.69 -18.83
CA LYS A 2 30.74 -28.62 -18.27
C LYS A 2 30.51 -27.17 -17.82
N ALA A 3 29.50 -26.50 -18.37
CA ALA A 3 29.10 -25.19 -17.89
C ALA A 3 28.82 -25.31 -16.38
N LYS A 4 29.58 -24.56 -15.56
CA LYS A 4 29.26 -24.39 -14.14
C LYS A 4 27.91 -23.69 -14.10
N VAL A 5 26.85 -24.46 -13.86
CA VAL A 5 25.52 -23.93 -13.57
C VAL A 5 25.68 -23.03 -12.35
N ALA A 6 25.44 -21.72 -12.52
CA ALA A 6 25.44 -20.80 -11.41
C ALA A 6 24.45 -21.30 -10.34
N PRO A 7 24.80 -21.29 -9.05
CA PRO A 7 23.86 -21.70 -8.01
C PRO A 7 22.58 -20.86 -8.16
N VAL A 8 21.43 -21.54 -8.17
CA VAL A 8 20.14 -20.85 -8.36
C VAL A 8 19.96 -19.89 -7.20
N SER A 9 19.98 -18.59 -7.50
CA SER A 9 19.83 -17.55 -6.48
C SER A 9 18.43 -17.58 -5.88
N ALA A 10 18.29 -17.15 -4.62
CA ALA A 10 17.00 -17.04 -3.96
C ALA A 10 16.00 -16.20 -4.79
N LEU A 11 16.52 -15.15 -5.45
CA LEU A 11 15.75 -14.29 -6.34
C LEU A 11 15.22 -15.05 -7.55
N ASN A 12 16.04 -15.85 -8.24
CA ASN A 12 15.57 -16.62 -9.40
C ASN A 12 14.44 -17.57 -9.01
N LEU A 13 14.55 -18.24 -7.86
CA LEU A 13 13.49 -19.11 -7.34
C LEU A 13 12.21 -18.34 -7.01
N ALA A 14 12.32 -17.14 -6.42
CA ALA A 14 11.17 -16.29 -6.11
C ALA A 14 10.47 -15.79 -7.39
N VAL A 15 11.25 -15.34 -8.38
CA VAL A 15 10.74 -14.90 -9.69
C VAL A 15 10.07 -16.05 -10.42
N GLU A 16 10.67 -17.24 -10.43
CA GLU A 16 10.05 -18.43 -11.02
C GLU A 16 8.73 -18.78 -10.32
N ALA A 17 8.67 -18.72 -8.99
CA ALA A 17 7.44 -18.97 -8.25
C ALA A 17 6.33 -17.98 -8.63
N PHE A 18 6.65 -16.69 -8.68
CA PHE A 18 5.73 -15.63 -9.08
C PHE A 18 5.27 -15.77 -10.53
N ALA A 19 6.19 -16.03 -11.46
CA ALA A 19 5.89 -16.24 -12.86
C ALA A 19 4.98 -17.46 -13.09
N LEU A 20 5.27 -18.59 -12.43
CA LEU A 20 4.45 -19.81 -12.53
C LEU A 20 3.04 -19.61 -11.97
N ALA A 21 2.88 -18.89 -10.86
CA ALA A 21 1.57 -18.51 -10.35
C ALA A 21 0.81 -17.57 -11.29
N ASN A 22 1.53 -16.78 -12.09
CA ASN A 22 0.92 -15.87 -13.05
C ASN A 22 0.58 -16.53 -14.40
N ALA A 23 1.35 -17.54 -14.82
CA ALA A 23 1.17 -18.25 -16.08
C ALA A 23 -0.09 -19.12 -16.14
N GLY A 24 -0.60 -19.58 -14.98
CA GLY A 24 -1.76 -20.49 -14.91
C GLY A 24 -3.05 -19.97 -15.55
N ASN A 25 -3.19 -18.67 -15.81
CA ASN A 25 -4.37 -18.10 -16.49
C ASN A 25 -4.22 -17.95 -18.01
N LEU A 26 -3.00 -18.02 -18.54
CA LEU A 26 -2.72 -17.71 -19.96
C LEU A 26 -2.51 -18.97 -20.80
N MET A 27 -2.28 -20.11 -20.16
CA MET A 27 -1.99 -21.35 -20.86
C MET A 27 -2.81 -22.51 -20.31
N ILE A 28 -3.48 -23.23 -21.21
CA ILE A 28 -4.03 -24.57 -20.95
C ILE A 28 -2.83 -25.51 -20.83
N CYS A 29 -2.17 -25.49 -19.67
CA CYS A 29 -1.00 -26.31 -19.40
C CYS A 29 -1.44 -27.63 -18.75
N ASN A 30 -1.07 -28.75 -19.36
CA ASN A 30 -1.32 -30.12 -18.86
C ASN A 30 -0.50 -30.49 -17.59
N GLY A 31 0.16 -29.52 -16.95
CA GLY A 31 1.02 -29.72 -15.78
C GLY A 31 0.52 -28.96 -14.56
N ASN A 32 0.83 -29.45 -13.36
CA ASN A 32 0.46 -28.81 -12.08
C ASN A 32 1.36 -27.58 -11.81
N LEU A 33 1.19 -26.52 -12.60
CA LEU A 33 1.93 -25.24 -12.48
C LEU A 33 1.89 -24.68 -11.08
N LYS A 34 0.74 -24.86 -10.40
CA LYS A 34 0.56 -24.52 -8.99
C LYS A 34 1.58 -25.23 -8.11
N GLN A 35 1.66 -26.57 -8.16
CA GLN A 35 2.62 -27.33 -7.38
C GLN A 35 4.07 -26.92 -7.69
N MET A 36 4.38 -26.59 -8.94
CA MET A 36 5.69 -26.06 -9.31
C MET A 36 5.95 -24.70 -8.67
N ALA A 37 4.99 -23.77 -8.72
CA ALA A 37 5.09 -22.45 -8.08
C ALA A 37 5.34 -22.59 -6.56
N PHE A 38 4.61 -23.49 -5.89
CA PHE A 38 4.81 -23.78 -4.47
C PHE A 38 6.18 -24.38 -4.17
N SER A 39 6.66 -25.30 -5.01
CA SER A 39 7.98 -25.89 -4.86
C SER A 39 9.08 -24.82 -4.98
N ARG A 40 8.95 -23.92 -5.96
CA ARG A 40 9.89 -22.79 -6.15
C ARG A 40 9.84 -21.79 -5.01
N TYR A 41 8.64 -21.44 -4.55
CA TYR A 41 8.45 -20.58 -3.39
C TYR A 41 9.10 -21.15 -2.12
N GLY A 42 8.88 -22.44 -1.82
CA GLY A 42 9.50 -23.11 -0.68
C GLY A 42 11.03 -23.15 -0.76
N ALA A 43 11.57 -23.39 -1.97
CA ALA A 43 13.00 -23.34 -2.22
C ALA A 43 13.58 -21.92 -2.06
N ALA A 44 12.86 -20.89 -2.52
CA ALA A 44 13.24 -19.48 -2.37
C ALA A 44 13.33 -19.10 -0.89
N LEU A 45 12.32 -19.42 -0.08
CA LEU A 45 12.33 -19.20 1.37
C LEU A 45 13.51 -19.90 2.06
N ALA A 46 13.77 -21.17 1.72
CA ALA A 46 14.91 -21.90 2.26
C ALA A 46 16.25 -21.25 1.89
N SER A 47 16.36 -20.73 0.67
CA SER A 47 17.56 -20.03 0.20
C SER A 47 17.74 -18.68 0.89
N VAL A 48 16.67 -17.88 1.05
CA VAL A 48 16.73 -16.62 1.79
C VAL A 48 17.12 -16.87 3.24
N ARG A 49 16.53 -17.88 3.90
CA ARG A 49 16.88 -18.23 5.27
C ARG A 49 18.37 -18.52 5.44
N LYS A 50 19.00 -19.17 4.46
CA LYS A 50 20.46 -19.37 4.43
C LYS A 50 21.21 -18.05 4.26
N ALA A 51 20.76 -17.19 3.34
CA ALA A 51 21.38 -15.88 3.10
C ALA A 51 21.32 -14.97 4.34
N ILE A 52 20.21 -14.96 5.08
CA ILE A 52 20.03 -14.17 6.31
C ILE A 52 21.05 -14.56 7.40
N VAL A 53 21.46 -15.83 7.47
CA VAL A 53 22.46 -16.30 8.45
C VAL A 53 23.89 -15.86 8.07
N HIS A 54 24.12 -15.43 6.83
CA HIS A 54 25.43 -14.99 6.35
C HIS A 54 25.49 -13.46 6.22
N HIS A 55 26.30 -12.80 7.07
CA HIS A 55 26.42 -11.34 7.15
C HIS A 55 26.70 -10.62 5.82
N THR A 56 27.36 -11.26 4.85
CA THR A 56 27.62 -10.66 3.54
C THR A 56 26.44 -10.79 2.57
N LEU A 57 25.66 -11.87 2.67
CA LEU A 57 24.54 -12.14 1.76
C LEU A 57 23.25 -11.48 2.23
N VAL A 58 23.10 -11.27 3.54
CA VAL A 58 21.93 -10.58 4.11
C VAL A 58 21.79 -9.14 3.61
N ALA A 59 22.92 -8.44 3.39
CA ALA A 59 22.91 -7.07 2.91
C ALA A 59 22.77 -6.96 1.38
N ASP A 60 22.75 -8.07 0.64
CA ASP A 60 22.70 -8.11 -0.81
C ASP A 60 21.32 -7.67 -1.37
N ASP A 61 21.34 -6.89 -2.46
CA ASP A 61 20.15 -6.46 -3.21
C ASP A 61 19.31 -7.65 -3.64
N ALA A 62 19.97 -8.75 -4.03
CA ALA A 62 19.29 -9.98 -4.43
C ALA A 62 18.47 -10.60 -3.29
N THR A 63 18.93 -10.49 -2.04
CA THR A 63 18.22 -11.03 -0.87
C THR A 63 16.98 -10.21 -0.55
N LEU A 64 17.08 -8.88 -0.55
CA LEU A 64 15.92 -8.00 -0.36
C LEU A 64 14.91 -8.16 -1.50
N MET A 65 15.37 -8.18 -2.75
CA MET A 65 14.47 -8.38 -3.90
C MET A 65 13.78 -9.75 -3.86
N ALA A 66 14.48 -10.81 -3.42
CA ALA A 66 13.88 -12.13 -3.24
C ALA A 66 12.74 -12.08 -2.21
N ILE A 67 12.96 -11.47 -1.04
CA ILE A 67 11.90 -11.31 -0.03
C ILE A 67 10.73 -10.48 -0.54
N MET A 68 10.98 -9.38 -1.24
CA MET A 68 9.88 -8.55 -1.77
C MET A 68 9.09 -9.28 -2.86
N THR A 69 9.74 -10.12 -3.66
CA THR A 69 9.06 -10.96 -4.66
C THR A 69 8.23 -12.08 -3.98
N ILE A 70 8.74 -12.65 -2.90
CA ILE A 70 8.01 -13.62 -2.06
C ILE A 70 6.79 -12.95 -1.40
N ASP A 71 6.96 -11.75 -0.85
CA ASP A 71 5.87 -10.95 -0.26
C ASP A 71 4.79 -10.64 -1.30
N MET A 72 5.15 -10.30 -2.54
CA MET A 72 4.19 -10.15 -3.64
C MET A 72 3.47 -11.45 -4.00
N PHE A 73 4.18 -12.58 -4.04
CA PHE A 73 3.58 -13.89 -4.28
C PHE A 73 2.54 -14.26 -3.21
N GLU A 74 2.84 -13.97 -1.94
CA GLU A 74 1.93 -14.22 -0.82
C GLU A 74 0.80 -13.20 -0.75
N ALA A 75 1.06 -11.93 -1.08
CA ALA A 75 0.05 -10.89 -1.17
C ALA A 75 -1.02 -11.17 -2.22
N MET A 76 -0.88 -12.23 -3.04
CA MET A 76 -1.91 -12.73 -3.95
C MET A 76 -2.79 -13.83 -3.33
N ARG A 77 -2.40 -14.38 -2.17
CA ARG A 77 -3.00 -15.61 -1.62
C ARG A 77 -3.42 -15.47 -0.17
N GLU A 78 -2.59 -14.82 0.62
CA GLU A 78 -2.79 -14.56 2.04
C GLU A 78 -3.30 -13.14 2.26
N GLU A 79 -3.57 -12.79 3.51
CA GLU A 79 -3.84 -11.40 3.92
C GLU A 79 -2.62 -10.51 3.56
N PRO A 80 -2.81 -9.40 2.82
CA PRO A 80 -1.70 -8.54 2.41
C PRO A 80 -1.01 -7.93 3.63
N LEU A 81 0.29 -7.61 3.49
CA LEU A 81 1.10 -6.92 4.51
C LEU A 81 1.31 -7.69 5.84
N LYS A 82 0.83 -8.93 5.96
CA LYS A 82 0.92 -9.73 7.18
C LYS A 82 2.26 -10.45 7.35
N LEU A 83 2.79 -10.99 6.27
CA LEU A 83 3.96 -11.87 6.29
C LEU A 83 5.27 -11.08 6.08
N HIS A 84 6.39 -11.71 6.45
CA HIS A 84 7.77 -11.20 6.28
C HIS A 84 8.12 -9.84 6.87
N ASN A 85 7.23 -9.20 7.64
CA ASN A 85 7.46 -7.91 8.30
C ASN A 85 8.83 -7.84 8.98
N ASN A 86 9.07 -8.76 9.92
CA ASN A 86 10.33 -8.79 10.68
C ASN A 86 11.56 -9.02 9.78
N ALA A 87 11.41 -9.78 8.68
CA ALA A 87 12.50 -10.01 7.74
C ALA A 87 12.82 -8.75 6.94
N ILE A 88 11.80 -8.03 6.46
CA ILE A 88 11.97 -6.77 5.73
C ILE A 88 12.57 -5.71 6.66
N GLU A 89 12.02 -5.55 7.87
CA GLU A 89 12.54 -4.62 8.88
C GLU A 89 14.02 -4.90 9.20
N TYR A 90 14.37 -6.18 9.41
CA TYR A 90 15.74 -6.61 9.65
C TYR A 90 16.68 -6.33 8.47
N LEU A 91 16.25 -6.66 7.24
CA LEU A 91 17.05 -6.42 6.03
C LEU A 91 17.31 -4.93 5.80
N LEU A 92 16.31 -4.08 5.99
CA LEU A 92 16.48 -2.63 5.88
C LEU A 92 17.47 -2.13 6.94
N ALA A 93 17.35 -2.61 8.19
CA ALA A 93 18.24 -2.20 9.28
C ALA A 93 19.70 -2.61 9.02
N VAL A 94 19.95 -3.85 8.57
CA VAL A 94 21.30 -4.36 8.30
C VAL A 94 21.94 -3.64 7.11
N ARG A 95 21.16 -3.29 6.08
CA ARG A 95 21.66 -2.57 4.90
C ARG A 95 21.95 -1.09 5.17
N GLY A 96 21.36 -0.51 6.22
CA GLY A 96 21.63 0.86 6.66
C GLY A 96 21.33 1.92 5.59
N THR A 97 21.95 3.10 5.72
CA THR A 97 21.79 4.20 4.75
C THR A 97 22.61 4.01 3.47
N GLU A 98 23.58 3.09 3.45
CA GLU A 98 24.38 2.79 2.26
C GLU A 98 23.50 2.26 1.11
N GLN A 99 22.36 1.64 1.44
CA GLN A 99 21.44 1.08 0.47
C GLN A 99 20.84 2.11 -0.50
N ILE A 100 20.79 3.39 -0.15
CA ILE A 100 20.23 4.42 -1.03
C ILE A 100 21.28 5.12 -1.90
N GLN A 101 22.56 4.71 -1.79
CA GLN A 101 23.65 5.29 -2.59
C GLN A 101 23.72 4.72 -4.02
N SER A 102 23.06 3.58 -4.28
CA SER A 102 22.95 2.99 -5.61
C SER A 102 21.51 3.06 -6.13
N ASP A 103 21.34 3.14 -7.45
CA ASP A 103 20.01 3.19 -8.07
C ASP A 103 19.15 1.97 -7.74
N VAL A 104 19.77 0.78 -7.78
CA VAL A 104 19.12 -0.50 -7.46
C VAL A 104 18.72 -0.54 -5.99
N GLY A 105 19.66 -0.21 -5.10
CA GLY A 105 19.39 -0.20 -3.67
C GLY A 105 18.32 0.82 -3.29
N LEU A 106 18.32 2.01 -3.91
CA LEU A 106 17.29 3.03 -3.73
C LEU A 106 15.91 2.58 -4.24
N ALA A 107 15.86 1.85 -5.37
CA ALA A 107 14.62 1.26 -5.85
C ALA A 107 14.06 0.20 -4.88
N LEU A 108 14.92 -0.68 -4.36
CA LEU A 108 14.53 -1.70 -3.40
C LEU A 108 14.09 -1.10 -2.06
N TYR A 109 14.84 -0.12 -1.56
CA TYR A 109 14.48 0.64 -0.37
C TYR A 109 13.11 1.28 -0.52
N ARG A 110 12.85 1.97 -1.64
CA ARG A 110 11.52 2.59 -1.90
C ARG A 110 10.39 1.57 -1.82
N MET A 111 10.55 0.42 -2.45
CA MET A 111 9.54 -0.63 -2.49
C MET A 111 9.28 -1.22 -1.09
N ALA A 112 10.34 -1.56 -0.36
CA ALA A 112 10.24 -2.12 1.00
C ALA A 112 9.72 -1.08 2.01
N ASN A 113 10.23 0.15 1.95
CA ASN A 113 9.80 1.27 2.78
C ASN A 113 8.31 1.57 2.58
N HIS A 114 7.86 1.71 1.32
CA HIS A 114 6.45 1.93 1.02
C HIS A 114 5.55 0.84 1.62
N ARG A 115 5.92 -0.43 1.42
CA ARG A 115 5.20 -1.58 1.95
C ARG A 115 5.15 -1.60 3.48
N LEU A 116 6.23 -1.22 4.17
CA LEU A 116 6.23 -1.10 5.63
C LEU A 116 5.38 0.08 6.09
N GLN A 117 5.50 1.23 5.43
CA GLN A 117 4.81 2.45 5.82
C GLN A 117 3.29 2.32 5.71
N VAL A 118 2.77 1.63 4.68
CA VAL A 118 1.32 1.31 4.60
C VAL A 118 0.90 0.54 5.85
N ARG A 119 1.62 -0.52 6.20
CA ARG A 119 1.30 -1.30 7.41
C ARG A 119 1.43 -0.45 8.68
N GLN A 120 2.48 0.36 8.78
CA GLN A 120 2.77 1.16 9.96
C GLN A 120 1.66 2.20 10.22
N LEU A 121 1.18 2.87 9.17
CA LEU A 121 0.04 3.77 9.28
C LEU A 121 -1.22 3.02 9.75
N GLY A 122 -1.59 1.93 9.08
CA GLY A 122 -2.83 1.20 9.38
C GLY A 122 -2.85 0.50 10.74
N LEU A 123 -1.69 0.22 11.35
CA LEU A 123 -1.57 -0.40 12.68
C LEU A 123 -1.07 0.57 13.77
N GLY A 124 -0.93 1.85 13.46
CA GLY A 124 -0.33 2.85 14.36
C GLY A 124 1.03 2.41 14.90
N LEU A 125 1.92 1.88 14.05
CA LEU A 125 3.30 1.54 14.40
C LEU A 125 4.22 2.70 14.04
N GLY A 126 5.22 2.95 14.88
CA GLY A 126 6.24 3.96 14.60
C GLY A 126 7.17 3.57 13.45
N PRO A 127 7.88 4.56 12.87
CA PRO A 127 8.90 4.30 11.86
C PRO A 127 10.13 3.62 12.46
N LEU A 128 10.85 2.89 11.63
CA LEU A 128 12.16 2.33 11.96
C LEU A 128 13.24 3.43 11.95
N PRO A 129 14.30 3.30 12.76
CA PRO A 129 15.43 4.23 12.73
C PRO A 129 16.05 4.40 11.34
N VAL A 130 16.16 3.31 10.56
CA VAL A 130 16.70 3.38 9.19
C VAL A 130 15.79 4.13 8.23
N GLN A 131 14.47 4.14 8.43
CA GLN A 131 13.56 4.93 7.59
C GLN A 131 13.78 6.42 7.80
N LEU A 132 13.95 6.83 9.07
CA LEU A 132 14.28 8.21 9.44
C LEU A 132 15.67 8.63 8.92
N ALA A 133 16.67 7.76 9.06
CA ALA A 133 18.02 8.07 8.57
C ALA A 133 18.08 8.18 7.04
N CYS A 134 17.37 7.32 6.31
CA CYS A 134 17.35 7.36 4.86
C CYS A 134 16.58 8.58 4.31
N ILE A 135 15.46 8.98 4.93
CA ILE A 135 14.64 10.08 4.38
C ILE A 135 15.39 11.42 4.35
N ASP A 136 16.27 11.65 5.32
CA ASP A 136 17.08 12.88 5.42
C ASP A 136 18.15 12.99 4.32
N MET A 137 18.42 11.89 3.61
CA MET A 137 19.38 11.83 2.50
C MET A 137 18.71 11.92 1.12
N LEU A 138 17.37 11.91 1.06
CA LEU A 138 16.63 11.94 -0.21
C LEU A 138 16.29 13.36 -0.65
N ASP A 139 16.16 13.55 -1.96
CA ASP A 139 15.75 14.83 -2.53
C ASP A 139 14.25 15.10 -2.30
N LEU A 140 13.95 15.86 -1.25
CA LEU A 140 12.58 16.20 -0.87
C LEU A 140 11.86 17.13 -1.86
N SER A 141 12.53 17.63 -2.90
CA SER A 141 11.85 18.34 -4.00
C SER A 141 10.99 17.38 -4.85
N MET A 142 11.31 16.08 -4.83
CA MET A 142 10.55 15.05 -5.53
C MET A 142 9.28 14.68 -4.73
N PRO A 143 8.06 14.78 -5.31
CA PRO A 143 6.79 14.57 -4.59
C PRO A 143 6.70 13.27 -3.80
N ARG A 144 7.24 12.17 -4.34
CA ARG A 144 7.23 10.85 -3.67
C ARG A 144 8.06 10.82 -2.37
N TYR A 145 9.16 11.58 -2.32
CA TYR A 145 10.05 11.59 -1.15
C TYR A 145 9.52 12.53 -0.09
N SER A 146 9.00 13.69 -0.48
CA SER A 146 8.27 14.55 0.46
C SER A 146 7.05 13.84 1.06
N LEU A 147 6.27 13.09 0.26
CA LEU A 147 5.17 12.27 0.77
C LEU A 147 5.66 11.22 1.79
N SER A 148 6.72 10.49 1.44
CA SER A 148 7.32 9.50 2.35
C SER A 148 7.73 10.14 3.67
N LYS A 149 8.24 11.38 3.66
CA LYS A 149 8.60 12.12 4.89
C LYS A 149 7.37 12.47 5.73
N ILE A 150 6.34 13.03 5.10
CA ILE A 150 5.07 13.39 5.78
C ILE A 150 4.46 12.15 6.45
N GLN A 151 4.54 10.99 5.80
CA GLN A 151 4.05 9.75 6.39
C GLN A 151 4.87 9.22 7.56
N LEU A 152 6.19 9.45 7.58
CA LEU A 152 6.99 9.14 8.76
C LEU A 152 6.55 10.00 9.95
N GLY A 153 6.26 11.29 9.74
CA GLY A 153 5.68 12.18 10.76
C GLY A 153 4.31 11.69 11.25
N ALA A 154 3.45 11.28 10.32
CA ALA A 154 2.16 10.69 10.65
C ALA A 154 2.31 9.40 11.46
N GLN A 155 3.27 8.53 11.13
CA GLN A 155 3.54 7.29 11.87
C GLN A 155 4.07 7.56 13.28
N GLN A 156 4.98 8.52 13.44
CA GLN A 156 5.46 8.93 14.76
C GLN A 156 4.30 9.39 15.64
N THR A 157 3.38 10.16 15.06
CA THR A 157 2.18 10.65 15.74
C THR A 157 1.25 9.49 16.08
N LEU A 158 0.85 8.67 15.10
CA LEU A 158 -0.05 7.53 15.32
C LEU A 158 0.50 6.51 16.31
N ALA A 159 1.82 6.33 16.40
CA ALA A 159 2.42 5.45 17.40
C ALA A 159 2.10 5.87 18.84
N MET A 160 1.88 7.16 19.08
CA MET A 160 1.48 7.70 20.39
C MET A 160 0.04 7.31 20.75
N SER A 161 -0.82 7.05 19.76
CA SER A 161 -2.26 6.84 19.99
C SER A 161 -2.62 5.50 20.64
N ARG A 162 -1.67 4.60 20.83
CA ARG A 162 -1.91 3.24 21.37
C ARG A 162 -2.43 3.26 22.79
N ASP A 163 -2.00 4.25 23.56
CA ASP A 163 -2.35 4.42 24.97
C ASP A 163 -3.17 5.70 25.17
N ILE A 164 -3.96 6.11 24.17
CA ILE A 164 -4.74 7.36 24.23
C ILE A 164 -5.67 7.45 25.45
N SER A 165 -6.12 6.29 25.96
CA SER A 165 -6.95 6.21 27.17
C SER A 165 -6.22 6.59 28.46
N SER A 166 -4.87 6.56 28.47
CA SER A 166 -4.07 6.95 29.63
C SER A 166 -3.61 8.41 29.58
N PHE A 167 -3.89 9.13 28.49
CA PHE A 167 -3.40 10.49 28.33
C PHE A 167 -4.11 11.45 29.29
N ALA A 168 -3.33 12.33 29.90
CA ALA A 168 -3.86 13.52 30.57
C ALA A 168 -4.39 14.54 29.55
N TRP A 169 -5.10 15.56 30.03
CA TRP A 169 -5.69 16.58 29.16
C TRP A 169 -4.63 17.34 28.33
N GLU A 170 -3.49 17.67 28.94
CA GLU A 170 -2.38 18.35 28.26
C GLU A 170 -1.77 17.46 27.17
N GLU A 171 -1.65 16.15 27.44
CA GLU A 171 -1.12 15.17 26.49
C GLU A 171 -2.07 14.96 25.32
N LEU A 172 -3.38 14.88 25.56
CA LEU A 172 -4.40 14.83 24.52
C LEU A 172 -4.40 16.10 23.66
N SER A 173 -4.28 17.27 24.28
CA SER A 173 -4.25 18.55 23.58
C SER A 173 -3.03 18.65 22.67
N LEU A 174 -1.85 18.26 23.16
CA LEU A 174 -0.63 18.20 22.36
C LEU A 174 -0.76 17.17 21.23
N PHE A 175 -1.37 16.02 21.50
CA PHE A 175 -1.58 14.96 20.52
C PHE A 175 -2.53 15.40 19.39
N ILE A 176 -3.66 16.03 19.73
CA ILE A 176 -4.60 16.62 18.76
C ILE A 176 -3.89 17.66 17.90
N PHE A 177 -3.11 18.56 18.52
CA PHE A 177 -2.33 19.55 17.79
C PHE A 177 -1.35 18.89 16.81
N GLN A 178 -0.63 17.86 17.24
CA GLN A 178 0.31 17.13 16.38
C GLN A 178 -0.42 16.47 15.19
N ILE A 179 -1.59 15.86 15.40
CA ILE A 179 -2.38 15.30 14.30
C ILE A 179 -2.79 16.40 13.31
N GLN A 180 -3.27 17.55 13.80
CA GLN A 180 -3.67 18.68 12.97
C GLN A 180 -2.50 19.23 12.14
N VAL A 181 -1.30 19.33 12.74
CA VAL A 181 -0.07 19.72 12.02
C VAL A 181 0.19 18.74 10.87
N ASN A 182 0.19 17.43 11.13
CA ASN A 182 0.40 16.44 10.08
C ASN A 182 -0.68 16.55 8.99
N LEU A 183 -1.96 16.65 9.34
CA LEU A 183 -3.05 16.80 8.35
C LEU A 183 -2.87 18.05 7.48
N ASN A 184 -2.43 19.16 8.06
CA ASN A 184 -2.10 20.35 7.30
C ASN A 184 -0.90 20.14 6.35
N GLU A 185 0.12 19.36 6.75
CA GLU A 185 1.21 18.97 5.84
C GLU A 185 0.71 18.15 4.65
N TYR A 186 -0.26 17.24 4.85
CA TYR A 186 -0.92 16.53 3.74
C TYR A 186 -1.61 17.52 2.77
N GLU A 187 -2.39 18.48 3.29
CA GLU A 187 -3.07 19.45 2.43
C GLU A 187 -2.07 20.36 1.68
N GLN A 188 -1.00 20.80 2.33
CA GLN A 188 0.07 21.57 1.71
C GLN A 188 0.79 20.77 0.62
N TRP A 189 1.10 19.49 0.87
CA TRP A 189 1.72 18.63 -0.12
C TRP A 189 0.83 18.46 -1.35
N LYS A 190 -0.48 18.23 -1.15
CA LYS A 190 -1.45 18.11 -2.24
C LYS A 190 -1.52 19.38 -3.07
N ALA A 191 -1.50 20.56 -2.44
CA ALA A 191 -1.52 21.85 -3.13
C ALA A 191 -0.25 22.12 -3.97
N CYS A 192 0.86 21.46 -3.65
CA CYS A 192 2.14 21.58 -4.36
C CYS A 192 2.30 20.55 -5.50
N LEU A 193 1.33 19.66 -5.71
CA LEU A 193 1.41 18.66 -6.76
C LEU A 193 1.25 19.27 -8.15
N PRO A 194 1.95 18.72 -9.16
CA PRO A 194 1.71 19.11 -10.54
C PRO A 194 0.30 18.66 -10.99
N PRO A 195 -0.34 19.35 -11.94
CA PRO A 195 -1.67 18.98 -12.44
C PRO A 195 -1.78 17.55 -12.98
N SER A 196 -0.67 16.98 -13.47
CA SER A 196 -0.59 15.58 -13.92
C SER A 196 -0.89 14.55 -12.84
N TRP A 197 -0.78 14.93 -11.57
CA TRP A 197 -1.09 14.05 -10.44
C TRP A 197 -2.55 14.12 -10.00
N GLU A 198 -3.32 15.07 -10.54
CA GLU A 198 -4.74 15.19 -10.25
C GLU A 198 -5.53 14.16 -11.07
N PRO A 199 -6.25 13.22 -10.44
CA PRO A 199 -7.02 12.24 -11.17
C PRO A 199 -8.22 12.88 -11.86
N GLN A 200 -8.53 12.39 -13.06
CA GLN A 200 -9.79 12.71 -13.71
C GLN A 200 -10.89 11.81 -13.13
N ARG A 201 -11.89 12.43 -12.51
CA ARG A 201 -13.10 11.74 -12.06
C ARG A 201 -14.09 11.65 -13.21
N ILE A 202 -14.44 10.44 -13.63
CA ILE A 202 -15.41 10.19 -14.69
C ILE A 202 -16.62 9.43 -14.15
N GLN A 203 -17.81 9.75 -14.68
CA GLN A 203 -19.02 9.00 -14.40
C GLN A 203 -19.10 7.81 -15.37
N VAL A 204 -19.16 6.59 -14.85
CA VAL A 204 -19.05 5.36 -15.66
C VAL A 204 -20.19 5.29 -16.70
N ALA A 205 -21.38 5.79 -16.36
CA ALA A 205 -22.54 5.80 -17.25
C ALA A 205 -22.32 6.64 -18.52
N ASP A 206 -21.48 7.67 -18.47
CA ASP A 206 -21.21 8.56 -19.60
C ASP A 206 -20.17 7.98 -20.57
N HIS A 207 -19.51 6.88 -20.19
CA HIS A 207 -18.43 6.24 -20.95
C HIS A 207 -18.80 4.78 -21.25
N SER A 208 -19.54 4.56 -22.35
CA SER A 208 -20.05 3.23 -22.75
C SER A 208 -18.96 2.17 -22.81
N ASP A 209 -17.76 2.52 -23.28
CA ASP A 209 -16.66 1.56 -23.48
C ASP A 209 -16.06 1.11 -22.14
N VAL A 210 -15.98 2.03 -21.17
CA VAL A 210 -15.56 1.72 -19.79
C VAL A 210 -16.60 0.81 -19.16
N LEU A 211 -17.88 1.19 -19.22
CA LEU A 211 -18.97 0.42 -18.64
C LEU A 211 -19.05 -1.00 -19.21
N GLN A 212 -19.01 -1.14 -20.55
CA GLN A 212 -19.01 -2.43 -21.23
C GLN A 212 -17.84 -3.30 -20.76
N THR A 213 -16.65 -2.71 -20.63
CA THR A 213 -15.47 -3.49 -20.25
C THR A 213 -15.49 -3.92 -18.78
N LEU A 214 -15.84 -3.00 -17.87
CA LEU A 214 -15.98 -3.32 -16.45
C LEU A 214 -17.01 -4.43 -16.24
N THR A 215 -18.14 -4.34 -16.96
CA THR A 215 -19.21 -5.35 -16.95
C THR A 215 -18.73 -6.68 -17.52
N ALA A 216 -18.06 -6.69 -18.67
CA ALA A 216 -17.54 -7.91 -19.31
C ALA A 216 -16.51 -8.66 -18.45
N ARG A 217 -15.74 -7.94 -17.62
CA ARG A 217 -14.78 -8.52 -16.68
C ARG A 217 -15.37 -8.83 -15.30
N TYR A 218 -16.67 -8.58 -15.11
CA TYR A 218 -17.35 -8.70 -13.81
C TYR A 218 -16.61 -7.94 -12.68
N LEU A 219 -15.95 -6.83 -13.02
CA LEU A 219 -15.20 -6.02 -12.06
C LEU A 219 -16.18 -5.31 -11.12
N PRO A 220 -15.98 -5.32 -9.80
CA PRO A 220 -16.72 -4.43 -8.92
C PRO A 220 -16.31 -2.98 -9.17
N PHE A 221 -17.30 -2.09 -9.34
CA PHE A 221 -17.09 -0.65 -9.58
C PHE A 221 -18.16 0.20 -8.89
N THR A 222 -17.87 1.48 -8.75
CA THR A 222 -18.76 2.56 -8.31
C THR A 222 -19.26 3.37 -9.51
N ASP A 223 -20.26 4.22 -9.29
CA ASP A 223 -20.81 5.09 -10.35
C ASP A 223 -19.75 6.04 -10.94
N TYR A 224 -18.73 6.36 -10.15
CA TYR A 224 -17.57 7.15 -10.55
C TYR A 224 -16.30 6.31 -10.47
N VAL A 225 -15.32 6.65 -11.30
CA VAL A 225 -13.98 6.10 -11.21
C VAL A 225 -12.92 7.21 -11.38
N LEU A 226 -11.78 7.04 -10.73
CA LEU A 226 -10.65 7.97 -10.79
C LEU A 226 -9.58 7.45 -11.75
N VAL A 227 -9.36 8.18 -12.83
CA VAL A 227 -8.36 7.86 -13.84
C VAL A 227 -7.11 8.69 -13.61
N TYR A 228 -5.97 8.02 -13.53
CA TYR A 228 -4.66 8.62 -13.31
C TYR A 228 -3.83 8.50 -14.58
N GLU A 229 -2.85 9.40 -14.77
CA GLU A 229 -1.93 9.32 -15.91
C GLU A 229 -1.16 7.99 -15.90
N ASP A 230 -0.71 7.55 -14.72
CA ASP A 230 -0.07 6.26 -14.52
C ASP A 230 -0.45 5.58 -13.20
N SER A 231 -0.16 4.26 -13.12
CA SER A 231 -0.46 3.43 -11.95
C SER A 231 0.40 3.75 -10.73
N PHE A 232 1.59 4.33 -10.94
CA PHE A 232 2.46 4.78 -9.86
C PHE A 232 1.88 6.00 -9.15
N ILE A 233 1.37 7.00 -9.87
CA ILE A 233 0.68 8.18 -9.31
C ILE A 233 -0.53 7.70 -8.52
N ALA A 234 -1.36 6.85 -9.11
CA ALA A 234 -2.51 6.27 -8.44
C ALA A 234 -2.15 5.57 -7.11
N GLN A 235 -1.03 4.84 -7.10
CA GLN A 235 -0.49 4.22 -5.88
C GLN A 235 -0.04 5.27 -4.86
N GLN A 236 0.73 6.29 -5.26
CA GLN A 236 1.20 7.35 -4.34
C GLN A 236 0.03 8.14 -3.74
N VAL A 237 -0.96 8.49 -4.56
CA VAL A 237 -2.14 9.23 -4.14
C VAL A 237 -3.04 8.39 -3.22
N SER A 238 -3.23 7.09 -3.51
CA SER A 238 -3.93 6.19 -2.60
C SER A 238 -3.23 6.09 -1.24
N PHE A 239 -1.90 6.08 -1.27
CA PHE A 239 -1.09 6.02 -0.07
C PHE A 239 -1.14 7.31 0.76
N PHE A 240 -1.21 8.46 0.08
CA PHE A 240 -1.51 9.75 0.69
C PHE A 240 -2.87 9.72 1.42
N TYR A 241 -3.93 9.24 0.78
CA TYR A 241 -5.26 9.17 1.41
C TYR A 241 -5.31 8.20 2.59
N HIS A 242 -4.58 7.09 2.52
CA HIS A 242 -4.48 6.16 3.65
C HIS A 242 -3.89 6.82 4.90
N GLY A 243 -2.81 7.59 4.76
CA GLY A 243 -2.21 8.31 5.90
C GLY A 243 -3.16 9.34 6.51
N GLN A 244 -3.88 10.10 5.68
CA GLN A 244 -4.92 11.01 6.16
C GLN A 244 -6.05 10.29 6.89
N LEU A 245 -6.53 9.19 6.34
CA LEU A 245 -7.62 8.40 6.91
C LEU A 245 -7.26 7.92 8.33
N ALA A 246 -6.05 7.37 8.52
CA ALA A 246 -5.56 6.92 9.82
C ALA A 246 -5.43 8.07 10.84
N LEU A 247 -4.85 9.21 10.42
CA LEU A 247 -4.75 10.39 11.27
C LEU A 247 -6.12 10.93 11.70
N ARG A 248 -7.08 11.04 10.77
CA ARG A 248 -8.43 11.51 11.09
C ARG A 248 -9.17 10.54 11.99
N SER A 249 -8.96 9.24 11.81
CA SER A 249 -9.51 8.19 12.68
C SER A 249 -9.03 8.39 14.12
N SER A 250 -7.71 8.56 14.29
CA SER A 250 -7.07 8.84 15.58
C SER A 250 -7.47 10.18 16.18
N LEU A 251 -7.68 11.22 15.34
CA LEU A 251 -8.18 12.52 15.79
C LEU A 251 -9.57 12.41 16.41
N ILE A 252 -10.47 11.62 15.82
CA ILE A 252 -11.79 11.41 16.41
C ILE A 252 -11.67 10.67 17.75
N ASP A 253 -10.77 9.70 17.89
CA ASP A 253 -10.52 9.03 19.17
C ASP A 253 -10.05 10.03 20.23
N ALA A 254 -9.09 10.91 19.87
CA ALA A 254 -8.56 11.94 20.75
C ALA A 254 -9.62 12.96 21.16
N LEU A 255 -10.40 13.47 20.21
CA LEU A 255 -11.49 14.42 20.46
C LEU A 255 -12.58 13.78 21.33
N SER A 256 -12.88 12.50 21.11
CA SER A 256 -13.85 11.76 21.93
C SER A 256 -13.36 11.57 23.35
N ALA A 257 -12.07 11.24 23.54
CA ALA A 257 -11.43 11.14 24.84
C ALA A 257 -11.45 12.50 25.56
N MET A 258 -11.05 13.58 24.88
CA MET A 258 -11.06 14.93 25.44
C MET A 258 -12.47 15.39 25.82
N LYS A 259 -13.47 15.10 24.99
CA LYS A 259 -14.89 15.35 25.30
C LYS A 259 -15.35 14.56 26.53
N SER A 260 -14.90 13.33 26.71
CA SER A 260 -15.26 12.54 27.89
C SER A 260 -14.67 13.11 29.19
N MET A 261 -13.55 13.83 29.10
CA MET A 261 -12.90 14.51 30.23
C MET A 261 -13.51 15.88 30.54
N CYS A 262 -14.09 16.55 29.54
CA CYS A 262 -14.65 17.90 29.67
C CYS A 262 -16.16 17.88 29.40
N LEU A 263 -16.97 17.99 30.44
CA LEU A 263 -18.39 17.62 30.44
C LEU A 263 -19.32 18.41 29.48
N ASP A 264 -18.91 19.50 28.83
CA ASP A 264 -19.80 20.28 27.94
C ASP A 264 -19.03 21.12 26.90
N GLN A 265 -18.61 20.54 25.78
CA GLN A 265 -18.11 21.29 24.62
C GLN A 265 -18.80 20.84 23.33
N LEU A 266 -19.79 21.64 22.89
CA LEU A 266 -20.50 21.48 21.62
C LEU A 266 -19.54 21.52 20.41
N ASP A 267 -18.47 22.32 20.50
CA ASP A 267 -17.47 22.48 19.44
C ASP A 267 -16.76 21.16 19.11
N LEU A 268 -16.45 20.33 20.12
CA LEU A 268 -15.81 19.02 19.90
C LEU A 268 -16.72 18.04 19.15
N GLN A 269 -18.04 18.11 19.38
CA GLN A 269 -18.97 17.25 18.65
C GLN A 269 -19.01 17.62 17.17
N GLN A 270 -19.04 18.93 16.87
CA GLN A 270 -19.02 19.42 15.50
C GLN A 270 -17.72 19.00 14.80
N ASP A 271 -16.57 19.14 15.46
CA ASP A 271 -15.28 18.71 14.93
C ASP A 271 -15.26 17.21 14.62
N ILE A 272 -15.81 16.38 15.51
CA ILE A 272 -15.94 14.93 15.29
C ILE A 272 -16.77 14.63 14.03
N GLU A 273 -17.90 15.31 13.82
CA GLU A 273 -18.72 15.09 12.62
C GLU A 273 -18.00 15.55 11.34
N ILE A 274 -17.26 16.67 11.39
CA ILE A 274 -16.42 17.13 10.28
C ILE A 274 -15.39 16.05 9.91
N GLN A 275 -14.72 15.46 10.90
CA GLN A 275 -13.75 14.39 10.64
C GLN A 275 -14.40 13.12 10.11
N ARG A 276 -15.62 12.76 10.56
CA ARG A 276 -16.35 11.60 10.01
C ARG A 276 -16.73 11.81 8.55
N ALA A 277 -17.22 13.00 8.20
CA ALA A 277 -17.51 13.35 6.81
C ALA A 277 -16.25 13.27 5.93
N ALA A 278 -15.11 13.76 6.44
CA ALA A 278 -13.83 13.65 5.76
C ALA A 278 -13.38 12.19 5.56
N ILE A 279 -13.52 11.32 6.58
CA ILE A 279 -13.24 9.89 6.47
C ILE A 279 -14.11 9.23 5.39
N SER A 280 -15.41 9.55 5.34
CA SER A 280 -16.30 9.01 4.30
C SER A 280 -15.84 9.44 2.91
N SER A 281 -15.53 10.72 2.71
CA SER A 281 -15.03 11.24 1.43
C SER A 281 -13.71 10.59 1.01
N LEU A 282 -12.78 10.39 1.93
CA LEU A 282 -11.53 9.68 1.66
C LEU A 282 -11.77 8.20 1.30
N ALA A 283 -12.72 7.54 1.97
CA ALA A 283 -13.09 6.18 1.66
C ALA A 283 -13.74 6.05 0.27
N ASP A 284 -14.59 7.00 -0.12
CA ASP A 284 -15.14 7.10 -1.49
C ASP A 284 -14.00 7.20 -2.51
N ILE A 285 -13.06 8.12 -2.31
CA ILE A 285 -11.91 8.32 -3.20
C ILE A 285 -11.05 7.05 -3.33
N LEU A 286 -10.77 6.37 -2.22
CA LEU A 286 -9.98 5.12 -2.23
C LEU A 286 -10.71 4.00 -2.97
N VAL A 287 -12.03 3.89 -2.80
CA VAL A 287 -12.86 2.94 -3.55
C VAL A 287 -12.90 3.29 -5.04
N GLU A 288 -13.15 4.54 -5.40
CA GLU A 288 -13.19 5.02 -6.79
C GLU A 288 -11.84 4.88 -7.51
N SER A 289 -10.72 4.93 -6.76
CA SER A 289 -9.36 4.67 -7.26
C SER A 289 -9.07 3.19 -7.44
N SER A 290 -9.73 2.32 -6.67
CA SER A 290 -9.39 0.89 -6.61
C SER A 290 -9.73 0.12 -7.89
N THR A 291 -10.87 0.41 -8.54
CA THR A 291 -11.28 -0.29 -9.77
C THR A 291 -10.40 0.07 -10.98
N PRO A 292 -10.09 1.35 -11.26
CA PRO A 292 -9.18 1.72 -12.35
C PRO A 292 -7.77 1.19 -12.16
N LEU A 293 -7.28 1.14 -10.91
CA LEU A 293 -6.01 0.51 -10.59
C LEU A 293 -6.00 -0.98 -10.99
N LEU A 294 -7.07 -1.74 -10.72
CA LEU A 294 -7.18 -3.14 -11.15
C LEU A 294 -7.23 -3.32 -12.66
N ALA A 295 -7.85 -2.36 -13.34
CA ALA A 295 -8.08 -2.38 -14.77
C ALA A 295 -6.93 -1.75 -15.56
N SER A 296 -6.02 -1.04 -14.88
CA SER A 296 -5.02 -0.10 -15.41
C SER A 296 -5.61 0.73 -16.54
N ILE A 297 -6.68 1.47 -16.21
CA ILE A 297 -7.31 2.37 -17.16
C ILE A 297 -6.37 3.56 -17.37
N HIS A 298 -5.79 3.67 -18.56
CA HIS A 298 -5.05 4.84 -19.02
C HIS A 298 -5.88 5.59 -20.06
N LEU A 299 -5.80 6.91 -20.09
CA LEU A 299 -6.35 7.68 -21.21
C LEU A 299 -5.30 7.72 -22.32
N ASP A 300 -5.68 7.37 -23.54
CA ASP A 300 -4.82 7.64 -24.69
C ASP A 300 -4.82 9.12 -25.07
N ALA A 301 -4.03 9.49 -26.08
CA ALA A 301 -3.90 10.88 -26.54
C ALA A 301 -5.24 11.53 -26.99
N HIS A 302 -6.30 10.74 -27.15
CA HIS A 302 -7.64 11.19 -27.49
C HIS A 302 -8.61 11.16 -26.30
N GLY A 303 -8.12 10.90 -25.08
CA GLY A 303 -8.94 10.76 -23.89
C GLY A 303 -9.72 9.44 -23.84
N SER A 304 -9.38 8.46 -24.69
CA SER A 304 -10.07 7.17 -24.70
C SER A 304 -9.41 6.19 -23.73
N PRO A 305 -10.18 5.49 -22.89
CA PRO A 305 -9.63 4.58 -21.89
C PRO A 305 -9.08 3.31 -22.54
N ARG A 306 -7.81 3.00 -22.26
CA ARG A 306 -7.11 1.75 -22.62
C ARG A 306 -6.78 0.97 -21.36
N LEU A 307 -6.87 -0.35 -21.47
CA LEU A 307 -6.70 -1.27 -20.34
C LEU A 307 -5.45 -2.10 -20.51
N THR A 308 -4.52 -2.00 -19.56
CA THR A 308 -3.31 -2.82 -19.50
C THR A 308 -3.33 -3.63 -18.20
N GLN A 309 -3.94 -4.82 -18.17
CA GLN A 309 -4.02 -5.58 -16.91
C GLN A 309 -2.61 -5.95 -16.41
N GLU A 310 -2.13 -5.20 -15.42
CA GLU A 310 -0.83 -5.42 -14.79
C GLU A 310 -1.07 -6.10 -13.44
N ARG A 311 -0.65 -7.35 -13.29
CA ARG A 311 -0.91 -8.08 -12.03
C ARG A 311 -0.32 -7.42 -10.79
N ILE A 312 0.70 -6.59 -10.95
CA ILE A 312 1.27 -5.83 -9.83
C ILE A 312 0.27 -4.85 -9.22
N THR A 313 -0.67 -4.32 -10.01
CA THR A 313 -1.70 -3.41 -9.52
C THR A 313 -2.73 -4.14 -8.64
N LEU A 314 -2.90 -5.47 -8.80
CA LEU A 314 -3.69 -6.29 -7.88
C LEU A 314 -3.13 -6.21 -6.45
N CYS A 315 -1.80 -6.21 -6.30
CA CYS A 315 -1.15 -6.10 -4.99
C CYS A 315 -1.47 -4.75 -4.34
N TYR A 316 -1.38 -3.67 -5.12
CA TYR A 316 -1.69 -2.32 -4.63
C TYR A 316 -3.15 -2.18 -4.22
N VAL A 317 -4.07 -2.73 -5.00
CA VAL A 317 -5.49 -2.67 -4.68
C VAL A 317 -5.83 -3.51 -3.46
N ARG A 318 -5.19 -4.68 -3.27
CA ARG A 318 -5.34 -5.43 -2.01
C ARG A 318 -4.82 -4.65 -0.81
N ALA A 319 -3.74 -3.85 -0.96
CA ALA A 319 -3.27 -2.97 0.11
C ALA A 319 -4.30 -1.86 0.43
N ILE A 320 -4.96 -1.28 -0.59
CA ILE A 320 -6.06 -0.31 -0.39
C ILE A 320 -7.25 -0.97 0.32
N CYS A 321 -7.68 -2.16 -0.12
CA CYS A 321 -8.74 -2.92 0.55
C CYS A 321 -8.40 -3.17 2.01
N TRP A 322 -7.16 -3.60 2.29
CA TRP A 322 -6.70 -3.84 3.64
C TRP A 322 -6.75 -2.57 4.50
N ALA A 323 -6.23 -1.44 3.98
CA ALA A 323 -6.28 -0.15 4.67
C ALA A 323 -7.70 0.24 5.09
N LEU A 324 -8.66 0.17 4.15
CA LEU A 324 -10.07 0.47 4.43
C LEU A 324 -10.72 -0.53 5.40
N GLN A 325 -10.31 -1.80 5.36
CA GLN A 325 -10.85 -2.83 6.26
C GLN A 325 -10.38 -2.66 7.70
N GLN A 326 -9.10 -2.29 7.91
CA GLN A 326 -8.53 -2.03 9.24
C GLN A 326 -9.21 -0.85 9.94
N GLU A 327 -9.76 0.08 9.18
CA GLU A 327 -10.24 1.34 9.73
C GLU A 327 -11.66 1.23 10.27
N ASN A 328 -11.78 1.29 11.60
CA ASN A 328 -13.03 1.05 12.32
C ASN A 328 -14.14 2.03 11.96
N ARG A 329 -13.77 3.23 11.52
CA ARG A 329 -14.68 4.35 11.25
C ARG A 329 -15.14 4.42 9.79
N VAL A 330 -14.57 3.58 8.91
CA VAL A 330 -15.03 3.42 7.53
C VAL A 330 -16.36 2.69 7.51
N SER A 331 -17.29 3.14 6.65
CA SER A 331 -18.66 2.61 6.62
C SER A 331 -18.71 1.13 6.25
N ALA A 332 -19.78 0.45 6.69
CA ALA A 332 -20.04 -0.93 6.31
C ALA A 332 -20.27 -1.10 4.79
N GLU A 333 -20.65 -0.05 4.07
CA GLU A 333 -20.78 -0.08 2.62
C GLU A 333 -19.42 -0.13 1.93
N HIS A 334 -18.49 0.76 2.30
CA HIS A 334 -17.12 0.73 1.80
C HIS A 334 -16.44 -0.61 2.10
N LYS A 335 -16.60 -1.15 3.33
CA LYS A 335 -16.05 -2.46 3.71
C LYS A 335 -16.67 -3.61 2.91
N ARG A 336 -17.98 -3.58 2.63
CA ARG A 336 -18.62 -4.56 1.74
C ARG A 336 -18.09 -4.47 0.32
N PHE A 337 -17.86 -3.25 -0.19
CA PHE A 337 -17.25 -3.06 -1.50
C PHE A 337 -15.83 -3.66 -1.56
N THR A 338 -14.96 -3.32 -0.61
CA THR A 338 -13.58 -3.83 -0.59
C THR A 338 -13.52 -5.34 -0.42
N HIS A 339 -14.46 -5.93 0.34
CA HIS A 339 -14.59 -7.38 0.43
C HIS A 339 -14.98 -8.04 -0.90
N ARG A 340 -15.95 -7.46 -1.64
CA ARG A 340 -16.29 -7.93 -3.00
C ARG A 340 -15.10 -7.82 -3.94
N LEU A 341 -14.37 -6.71 -3.86
CA LEU A 341 -13.17 -6.46 -4.65
C LEU A 341 -12.08 -7.49 -4.36
N GLU A 342 -11.80 -7.74 -3.08
CA GLU A 342 -10.81 -8.73 -2.67
C GLU A 342 -11.19 -10.15 -3.10
N ASN A 343 -12.46 -10.52 -2.98
CA ASN A 343 -12.95 -11.81 -3.46
C ASN A 343 -12.80 -11.94 -4.98
N TRP A 344 -13.11 -10.89 -5.74
CA TRP A 344 -12.88 -10.87 -7.18
C TRP A 344 -11.39 -11.05 -7.51
N ILE A 345 -10.48 -10.33 -6.84
CA ILE A 345 -9.03 -10.46 -7.03
C ILE A 345 -8.59 -11.90 -6.73
N ARG A 346 -9.05 -12.49 -5.62
CA ARG A 346 -8.76 -13.88 -5.26
C ARG A 346 -9.30 -14.87 -6.29
N GLN A 347 -10.45 -14.62 -6.90
CA GLN A 347 -10.98 -15.46 -7.99
C GLN A 347 -10.11 -15.34 -9.25
N GLN A 348 -9.69 -14.14 -9.63
CA GLN A 348 -8.78 -13.96 -10.77
C GLN A 348 -7.44 -14.68 -10.56
N ILE A 349 -6.95 -14.72 -9.33
CA ILE A 349 -5.71 -15.45 -8.99
C ILE A 349 -5.98 -16.95 -8.83
N GLY A 350 -7.10 -17.33 -8.23
CA GLY A 350 -7.51 -18.70 -7.94
C GLY A 350 -7.90 -19.49 -9.20
N LEU A 351 -8.37 -18.83 -10.24
CA LEU A 351 -8.56 -19.42 -11.57
C LEU A 351 -7.22 -19.83 -12.23
N ALA A 352 -6.07 -19.37 -11.71
CA ALA A 352 -4.74 -19.86 -12.12
C ALA A 352 -4.35 -21.15 -11.38
N CYS A 353 -5.17 -21.58 -10.43
CA CYS A 353 -4.87 -22.60 -9.42
C CYS A 353 -5.88 -23.75 -9.38
N HIS A 354 -6.81 -23.83 -10.33
CA HIS A 354 -7.82 -24.88 -10.47
C HIS A 354 -7.69 -25.65 -11.78
#